data_AF-A0A2A4NEM8-F1
#
_entry.id   AF-A0A2A4NEM8-F1
#
_cell.length_a   1.000
_cell.length_b   1.000
_cell.length_c   1.000
_cell.angle_alpha   90.00
_cell.angle_beta   90.00
_cell.angle_gamma   90.00
#
_symmetry.space_group_name_H-M   'P 1'
#
loop_
_entity.id
_entity.type
_entity.pdbx_description
1 polymer ?
#
loop_
_entity_poly.entity_id
_entity_poly.type
_entity_poly.pdbx_seq_one_letter_code
_entity_poly.pdbx_strand_id
1 'polypeptide(L)'
;MKMTDSYILDNGWEAYIYDSKYMLHVKPILNNIFSTEQRIEIPKEIYNAIKQGERSVKELFRIYKLHNYIIQWKTAEKINITRVNTESRFYGVDYIVINEEDKYFMEYMLSTQGGGTRKIEISKDIYIEARQQNISTSQLFKKYDLYRYDKPEFDVLPDSSLFSSKE
;
A
#
# COMPACT_ATOMS: atom_id res chain seq x y z
N MET A 1 -3.37 44.62 2.70
CA MET A 1 -2.43 43.72 3.41
C MET A 1 -1.30 43.37 2.46
N LYS A 2 -0.03 43.45 2.87
CA LYS A 2 1.13 43.28 1.98
C LYS A 2 1.80 41.93 2.23
N MET A 3 1.83 41.09 1.20
CA MET A 3 2.77 39.97 1.11
C MET A 3 4.18 40.57 1.05
N THR A 4 5.08 40.10 1.89
CA THR A 4 6.47 40.57 1.93
C THR A 4 7.40 39.37 1.79
N ASP A 5 8.45 39.53 0.98
CA ASP A 5 9.47 38.53 0.67
C ASP A 5 8.91 37.17 0.23
N SER A 6 8.68 37.00 -1.08
CA SER A 6 8.30 35.69 -1.65
C SER A 6 9.44 35.01 -2.39
N TYR A 7 9.53 33.69 -2.25
CA TYR A 7 10.57 32.86 -2.84
C TYR A 7 9.94 31.62 -3.46
N ILE A 8 10.32 31.31 -4.69
CA ILE A 8 9.82 30.15 -5.44
C ILE A 8 10.85 29.02 -5.33
N LEU A 9 10.38 27.82 -4.99
CA LEU A 9 11.17 26.59 -4.94
C LEU A 9 11.24 25.92 -6.33
N ASP A 10 12.15 24.96 -6.48
CA ASP A 10 12.41 24.25 -7.74
C ASP A 10 11.19 23.53 -8.34
N ASN A 11 10.24 23.10 -7.50
CA ASN A 11 8.98 22.48 -7.90
C ASN A 11 7.82 23.48 -8.09
N GLY A 12 8.09 24.79 -8.03
CA GLY A 12 7.08 25.84 -8.23
C GLY A 12 6.23 26.18 -7.00
N TRP A 13 6.53 25.61 -5.83
CA TRP A 13 5.97 26.04 -4.55
C TRP A 13 6.51 27.39 -4.12
N GLU A 14 5.77 28.12 -3.30
CA GLU A 14 6.11 29.49 -2.92
C GLU A 14 6.15 29.67 -1.41
N ALA A 15 7.26 30.16 -0.87
CA ALA A 15 7.41 30.54 0.52
C ALA A 15 7.29 32.06 0.69
N TYR A 16 6.52 32.53 1.67
CA TYR A 16 6.25 33.95 1.88
C TYR A 16 5.85 34.27 3.32
N ILE A 17 5.92 35.55 3.70
CA ILE A 17 5.40 36.01 4.99
C ILE A 17 3.97 36.53 4.82
N TYR A 18 3.05 36.02 5.64
CA TYR A 18 1.67 36.48 5.71
C TYR A 18 1.25 36.57 7.19
N ASP A 19 0.78 37.75 7.59
CA ASP A 19 0.31 38.01 8.96
C ASP A 19 1.33 37.61 10.04
N SER A 20 2.60 38.00 9.84
CA SER A 20 3.75 37.65 10.70
C SER A 20 4.06 36.15 10.80
N LYS A 21 3.45 35.31 9.97
CA LYS A 21 3.71 33.87 9.86
C LYS A 21 4.48 33.54 8.59
N TYR A 22 5.32 32.50 8.65
CA TYR A 22 6.03 31.98 7.50
C TYR A 22 5.18 30.90 6.85
N MET A 23 4.76 31.15 5.62
CA MET A 23 3.84 30.29 4.89
C MET A 23 4.57 29.61 3.73
N LEU A 24 4.18 28.38 3.45
CA LEU A 24 4.51 27.67 2.22
C LEU A 24 3.21 27.37 1.48
N HIS A 25 3.08 27.90 0.27
CA HIS A 25 2.04 27.58 -0.67
C HIS A 25 2.49 26.38 -1.52
N VAL A 26 1.89 25.24 -1.21
CA VAL A 26 2.10 23.96 -1.85
C VAL A 26 1.10 23.82 -2.98
N LYS A 27 1.60 23.87 -4.21
CA LYS A 27 0.80 23.63 -5.41
C LYS A 27 0.68 22.13 -5.68
N PRO A 28 -0.46 21.68 -6.21
CA PRO A 28 -0.63 20.28 -6.54
C PRO A 28 0.38 19.83 -7.61
N ILE A 29 0.94 18.64 -7.42
CA ILE A 29 1.85 18.02 -8.38
C ILE A 29 1.07 16.85 -9.01
N LEU A 30 0.93 16.84 -10.34
CA LEU A 30 0.27 15.75 -11.07
C LEU A 30 0.89 14.40 -10.67
N ASN A 31 0.05 13.40 -10.38
CA ASN A 31 0.43 12.06 -9.93
C ASN A 31 1.13 11.98 -8.56
N ASN A 32 0.96 12.98 -7.69
CA ASN A 32 1.56 13.00 -6.35
C ASN A 32 0.50 13.01 -5.23
N ILE A 33 0.90 12.66 -4.01
CA ILE A 33 0.08 12.69 -2.78
C ILE A 33 -0.46 14.10 -2.44
N PHE A 34 0.11 15.14 -3.06
CA PHE A 34 -0.34 16.53 -2.97
C PHE A 34 -1.30 16.84 -4.13
N SER A 35 -2.51 16.29 -4.08
CA SER A 35 -3.54 16.50 -5.11
C SER A 35 -4.34 17.78 -4.93
N THR A 36 -4.17 18.48 -3.80
CA THR A 36 -4.86 19.74 -3.48
C THR A 36 -3.87 20.86 -3.18
N GLU A 37 -4.23 22.08 -3.55
CA GLU A 37 -3.49 23.29 -3.17
C GLU A 37 -3.60 23.51 -1.67
N GLN A 38 -2.48 23.78 -1.00
CA GLN A 38 -2.43 23.96 0.45
C GLN A 38 -1.53 25.13 0.83
N ARG A 39 -1.89 25.80 1.93
CA ARG A 39 -1.07 26.83 2.57
C ARG A 39 -0.74 26.32 3.96
N ILE A 40 0.53 26.00 4.20
CA ILE A 40 1.00 25.48 5.48
C ILE A 40 1.89 26.51 6.16
N GLU A 41 1.80 26.58 7.48
CA GLU A 41 2.77 27.35 8.28
C GLU A 41 4.04 26.51 8.43
N ILE A 42 5.19 27.11 8.14
CA ILE A 42 6.51 26.47 8.27
C ILE A 42 7.33 27.14 9.36
N PRO A 43 8.25 26.40 10.02
CA PRO A 43 9.17 27.00 10.97
C PRO A 43 10.04 28.09 10.33
N LYS A 44 10.37 29.12 11.12
CA LYS A 44 11.26 30.22 10.74
C LYS A 44 12.59 29.73 10.15
N GLU A 45 13.12 28.64 10.67
CA GLU A 45 14.39 28.04 10.24
C GLU A 45 14.34 27.59 8.78
N ILE A 46 13.24 26.95 8.37
CA ILE A 46 13.02 26.52 6.98
C ILE A 46 12.90 27.75 6.07
N TYR A 47 12.12 28.75 6.50
CA TYR A 47 11.97 29.99 5.75
C TYR A 47 13.30 30.74 5.60
N ASN A 48 14.13 30.77 6.64
CA ASN A 48 15.45 31.40 6.58
C ASN A 48 16.40 30.65 5.64
N ALA A 49 16.37 29.32 5.62
CA ALA A 49 17.16 28.52 4.66
C ALA A 49 16.76 28.87 3.22
N ILE A 50 15.46 28.98 2.97
CA ILE A 50 14.92 29.43 1.69
C ILE A 50 15.39 30.87 1.40
N LYS A 51 15.27 31.79 2.34
CA LYS A 51 15.74 33.17 2.18
C LYS A 51 17.23 33.27 1.87
N GLN A 52 18.04 32.35 2.42
CA GLN A 52 19.50 32.27 2.21
C GLN A 52 19.91 31.62 0.88
N GLY A 53 18.95 31.07 0.12
CA GLY A 53 19.21 30.57 -1.23
C GLY A 53 18.91 29.08 -1.44
N GLU A 54 18.46 28.34 -0.42
CA GLU A 54 17.97 26.98 -0.63
C GLU A 54 16.67 27.01 -1.45
N ARG A 55 16.64 26.25 -2.54
CA ARG A 55 15.51 26.19 -3.49
C ARG A 55 15.07 24.76 -3.75
N SER A 56 15.91 23.77 -3.40
CA SER A 56 15.65 22.35 -3.62
C SER A 56 14.67 21.82 -2.58
N VAL A 57 13.47 21.45 -3.03
CA VAL A 57 12.50 20.80 -2.14
C VAL A 57 13.08 19.49 -1.59
N LYS A 58 13.88 18.77 -2.39
CA LYS A 58 14.55 17.55 -1.94
C LYS A 58 15.46 17.79 -0.72
N GLU A 59 16.24 18.87 -0.75
CA GLU A 59 17.13 19.21 0.38
C GLU A 59 16.34 19.69 1.60
N LEU A 60 15.26 20.46 1.39
CA LEU A 60 14.35 20.86 2.46
C LEU A 60 13.65 19.65 3.13
N PHE A 61 13.31 18.62 2.36
CA PHE A 61 12.78 17.36 2.90
C PHE A 61 13.83 16.57 3.68
N ARG A 62 15.08 16.55 3.19
CA ARG A 62 16.17 15.76 3.78
C ARG A 62 16.72 16.38 5.06
N ILE A 63 17.01 17.68 5.04
CA ILE A 63 17.68 18.39 6.13
C ILE A 63 16.64 18.89 7.15
N TYR A 64 15.60 19.57 6.66
CA TYR A 64 14.62 20.25 7.52
C TYR A 64 13.34 19.44 7.76
N LYS A 65 13.29 18.20 7.26
CA LYS A 65 12.13 17.30 7.38
C LYS A 65 10.81 17.98 6.99
N LEU A 66 10.85 18.78 5.92
CA LEU A 66 9.71 19.58 5.46
C LEU A 66 8.41 18.76 5.27
N HIS A 67 8.53 17.48 4.91
CA HIS A 67 7.39 16.54 4.83
C HIS A 67 6.55 16.46 6.11
N ASN A 68 7.12 16.64 7.31
CA ASN A 68 6.37 16.60 8.56
C ASN A 68 5.34 17.73 8.68
N TYR A 69 5.55 18.84 7.96
CA TYR A 69 4.66 20.00 7.99
C TYR A 69 3.66 19.99 6.83
N ILE A 70 4.00 19.33 5.72
CA ILE A 70 3.11 19.21 4.56
C ILE A 70 2.21 17.98 4.68
N ILE A 71 2.77 16.83 5.02
CA ILE A 71 2.05 15.57 5.13
C ILE A 71 1.46 15.51 6.53
N GLN A 72 0.19 15.92 6.64
CA GLN A 72 -0.63 15.45 7.75
C GLN A 72 -0.85 13.96 7.52
N TRP A 73 0.04 13.12 8.06
CA TRP A 73 -0.18 11.69 8.12
C TRP A 73 -1.51 11.51 8.86
N LYS A 74 -2.58 11.24 8.11
CA LYS A 74 -3.78 10.69 8.72
C LYS A 74 -3.28 9.46 9.44
N THR A 75 -3.31 9.47 10.77
CA THR A 75 -3.12 8.26 11.56
C THR A 75 -3.97 7.22 10.87
N ALA A 76 -3.35 6.16 10.32
CA ALA A 76 -4.10 5.14 9.61
C ALA A 76 -5.21 4.71 10.57
N GLU A 77 -6.46 5.05 10.24
CA GLU A 77 -7.58 4.53 11.00
C GLU A 77 -7.44 3.03 10.85
N LYS A 78 -7.07 2.34 11.93
CA LYS A 78 -7.14 0.91 11.98
C LYS A 78 -8.60 0.59 11.76
N ILE A 79 -8.97 0.31 10.52
CA ILE A 79 -10.23 -0.32 10.20
C ILE A 79 -10.11 -1.68 10.88
N ASN A 80 -10.64 -1.78 12.10
CA ASN A 80 -10.85 -3.05 12.75
C ASN A 80 -11.95 -3.74 11.94
N ILE A 81 -11.57 -4.41 10.87
CA ILE A 81 -12.46 -5.29 10.13
C ILE A 81 -12.76 -6.44 11.08
N THR A 82 -13.90 -6.35 11.77
CA THR A 82 -14.41 -7.47 12.56
C THR A 82 -14.74 -8.59 11.59
N ARG A 83 -13.90 -9.62 11.59
CA ARG A 83 -14.11 -10.84 10.81
C ARG A 83 -15.23 -11.63 11.48
N VAL A 84 -16.41 -11.67 10.87
CA VAL A 84 -17.58 -12.41 11.37
C VAL A 84 -17.84 -13.62 10.47
N ASN A 85 -17.88 -14.81 11.06
CA ASN A 85 -18.24 -16.03 10.34
C ASN A 85 -19.72 -16.02 9.97
N THR A 86 -20.02 -16.30 8.71
CA THR A 86 -21.37 -16.45 8.16
C THR A 86 -21.53 -17.85 7.54
N GLU A 87 -22.74 -18.20 7.12
CA GLU A 87 -22.98 -19.47 6.41
C GLU A 87 -22.19 -19.58 5.11
N SER A 88 -22.01 -18.47 4.40
CA SER A 88 -21.30 -18.41 3.11
C SER A 88 -19.81 -18.06 3.24
N ARG A 89 -19.33 -17.60 4.41
CA ARG A 89 -17.92 -17.21 4.60
C ARG A 89 -17.43 -17.56 6.00
N PHE A 90 -16.30 -18.25 6.09
CA PHE A 90 -15.68 -18.59 7.36
C PHE A 90 -14.20 -18.22 7.37
N TYR A 91 -13.78 -17.52 8.41
CA TYR A 91 -12.40 -17.09 8.64
C TYR A 91 -11.71 -18.12 9.54
N GLY A 92 -10.84 -18.93 8.95
CA GLY A 92 -9.95 -19.85 9.67
C GLY A 92 -8.69 -19.15 10.19
N VAL A 93 -7.72 -19.93 10.70
CA VAL A 93 -6.50 -19.41 11.33
C VAL A 93 -5.66 -18.58 10.36
N ASP A 94 -5.57 -18.99 9.09
CA ASP A 94 -4.74 -18.33 8.06
C ASP A 94 -5.38 -18.38 6.65
N TYR A 95 -6.70 -18.58 6.60
CA TYR A 95 -7.46 -18.68 5.35
C TYR A 95 -8.91 -18.24 5.54
N ILE A 96 -9.61 -18.07 4.43
CA ILE A 96 -11.04 -17.81 4.34
C ILE A 96 -11.65 -18.88 3.43
N VAL A 97 -12.67 -19.59 3.88
CA VAL A 97 -13.48 -20.43 2.97
C VAL A 97 -14.78 -19.73 2.61
N ILE A 98 -15.16 -19.80 1.34
CA ILE A 98 -16.30 -19.06 0.76
C ILE A 98 -17.18 -20.05 -0.02
N ASN A 99 -18.50 -19.95 0.15
CA ASN A 99 -19.50 -20.58 -0.70
C ASN A 99 -20.17 -19.51 -1.58
N GLU A 100 -20.03 -19.66 -2.89
CA GLU A 100 -20.66 -18.84 -3.93
C GLU A 100 -21.48 -19.78 -4.83
N GLU A 101 -22.80 -19.82 -4.64
CA GLU A 101 -23.73 -20.54 -5.55
C GLU A 101 -23.31 -22.00 -5.83
N ASP A 102 -23.10 -22.78 -4.78
CA ASP A 102 -22.66 -24.19 -4.80
C ASP A 102 -21.20 -24.43 -5.25
N LYS A 103 -20.42 -23.36 -5.45
CA LYS A 103 -18.96 -23.45 -5.58
C LYS A 103 -18.28 -23.08 -4.28
N TYR A 104 -17.24 -23.81 -3.94
CA TYR A 104 -16.49 -23.62 -2.70
C TYR A 104 -15.08 -23.15 -3.00
N PHE A 105 -14.65 -22.12 -2.27
CA PHE A 105 -13.34 -21.53 -2.46
C PHE A 105 -12.58 -21.44 -1.14
N MET A 106 -11.26 -21.47 -1.23
CA MET A 106 -10.36 -21.13 -0.14
C MET A 106 -9.44 -20.01 -0.58
N GLU A 107 -9.41 -18.93 0.19
CA GLU A 107 -8.52 -17.79 0.02
C GLU A 107 -7.50 -17.75 1.16
N TYR A 108 -6.21 -17.60 0.85
CA TYR A 108 -5.15 -17.53 1.88
C TYR A 108 -4.07 -16.53 1.46
N MET A 109 -3.32 -16.01 2.44
CA MET A 109 -2.24 -15.05 2.20
C MET A 109 -0.98 -15.77 1.73
N LEU A 110 -0.34 -15.27 0.67
CA LEU A 110 0.92 -15.82 0.16
C LEU A 110 2.14 -15.40 0.97
N SER A 111 2.06 -14.35 1.78
CA SER A 111 3.13 -13.95 2.70
C SER A 111 2.62 -13.26 3.97
N THR A 112 3.40 -13.37 5.04
CA THR A 112 3.12 -12.78 6.36
C THR A 112 3.24 -11.25 6.40
N GLN A 113 3.85 -10.62 5.38
CA GLN A 113 4.16 -9.19 5.32
C GLN A 113 3.49 -8.53 4.09
N GLY A 114 2.16 -8.66 3.99
CA GLY A 114 1.36 -7.93 3.00
C GLY A 114 1.43 -8.46 1.57
N GLY A 115 1.77 -9.74 1.38
CA GLY A 115 1.66 -10.41 0.09
C GLY A 115 0.22 -10.57 -0.36
N GLY A 116 0.02 -10.68 -1.68
CA GLY A 116 -1.29 -10.92 -2.27
C GLY A 116 -1.98 -12.16 -1.70
N THR A 117 -3.30 -12.20 -1.84
CA THR A 117 -4.10 -13.38 -1.51
C THR A 117 -4.24 -14.28 -2.73
N ARG A 118 -4.36 -15.58 -2.50
CA ARG A 118 -4.65 -16.57 -3.55
C ARG A 118 -5.98 -17.23 -3.23
N LYS A 119 -6.90 -17.24 -4.20
CA LYS A 119 -8.19 -17.91 -4.14
C LYS A 119 -8.14 -19.16 -5.01
N ILE A 120 -8.41 -20.32 -4.44
CA ILE A 120 -8.50 -21.60 -5.16
C ILE A 120 -9.89 -22.21 -4.96
N GLU A 121 -10.40 -22.91 -5.97
CA GLU A 121 -11.60 -23.72 -5.83
C GLU A 121 -11.28 -25.01 -5.05
N ILE A 122 -12.12 -25.36 -4.10
CA ILE A 122 -12.00 -26.54 -3.25
C ILE A 122 -13.28 -27.37 -3.30
N SER A 123 -13.21 -28.63 -2.85
CA SER A 123 -14.42 -29.44 -2.74
C SER A 123 -15.27 -29.04 -1.53
N LYS A 124 -16.56 -29.42 -1.57
CA LYS A 124 -17.49 -29.27 -0.45
C LYS A 124 -16.98 -29.89 0.85
N ASP A 125 -16.31 -31.04 0.77
CA ASP A 125 -15.80 -31.74 1.94
C ASP A 125 -14.71 -30.94 2.65
N ILE A 126 -13.79 -30.35 1.87
CA ILE A 126 -12.73 -29.48 2.39
C ILE A 126 -13.35 -28.23 3.02
N TYR A 127 -14.39 -27.66 2.39
CA TYR A 127 -15.13 -26.52 2.92
C TYR A 127 -15.78 -26.83 4.28
N ILE A 128 -16.45 -27.97 4.41
CA ILE A 128 -17.11 -28.39 5.65
C ILE A 128 -16.08 -28.63 6.74
N GLU A 129 -14.99 -29.36 6.44
CA GLU A 129 -13.97 -29.69 7.44
C GLU A 129 -13.24 -28.44 7.95
N ALA A 130 -12.89 -27.52 7.04
CA ALA A 130 -12.27 -26.24 7.37
C ALA A 130 -13.14 -25.39 8.33
N ARG A 131 -14.47 -25.51 8.26
CA ARG A 131 -15.41 -24.80 9.15
C ARG A 131 -15.56 -25.42 10.53
N GLN A 132 -15.18 -26.68 10.72
CA GLN A 132 -15.45 -27.45 11.95
C GLN A 132 -14.25 -27.56 12.88
N GLN A 133 -13.04 -27.45 12.34
CA GLN A 133 -11.82 -27.72 13.08
C GLN A 133 -10.89 -26.51 13.06
N ASN A 134 -10.16 -26.29 14.16
CA ASN A 134 -9.12 -25.27 14.25
C ASN A 134 -7.84 -25.74 13.52
N ILE A 135 -7.95 -25.93 12.21
CA ILE A 135 -6.86 -26.40 11.34
C ILE A 135 -6.20 -25.19 10.68
N SER A 136 -4.87 -25.20 10.59
CA SER A 136 -4.08 -24.20 9.84
C SER A 136 -4.12 -24.45 8.32
N THR A 137 -3.83 -23.41 7.52
CA THR A 137 -3.72 -23.55 6.06
C THR A 137 -2.75 -24.66 5.68
N SER A 138 -1.56 -24.72 6.28
CA SER A 138 -0.54 -25.74 6.00
C SER A 138 -1.03 -27.18 6.23
N GLN A 139 -1.85 -27.40 7.25
CA GLN A 139 -2.43 -28.71 7.54
C GLN A 139 -3.48 -29.12 6.51
N LEU A 140 -4.37 -28.20 6.10
CA LEU A 140 -5.33 -28.46 5.02
C LEU A 140 -4.62 -28.75 3.70
N PHE A 141 -3.60 -27.96 3.37
CA PHE A 141 -2.79 -28.15 2.18
C PHE A 141 -2.12 -29.51 2.14
N LYS A 142 -1.55 -29.94 3.26
CA LYS A 142 -0.91 -31.25 3.37
C LYS A 142 -1.91 -32.40 3.33
N LYS A 143 -3.05 -32.27 4.00
CA LYS A 143 -4.06 -33.34 4.10
C LYS A 143 -4.73 -33.62 2.75
N TYR A 144 -5.04 -32.58 1.98
CA TYR A 144 -5.77 -32.67 0.72
C TYR A 144 -4.91 -32.47 -0.53
N ASP A 145 -3.60 -32.39 -0.34
CA ASP A 145 -2.62 -32.15 -1.43
C ASP A 145 -3.00 -30.94 -2.29
N LEU A 146 -3.35 -29.82 -1.64
CA LEU A 146 -3.86 -28.63 -2.34
C LEU A 146 -2.79 -27.90 -3.15
N TYR A 147 -1.50 -28.22 -2.92
CA TYR A 147 -0.38 -27.70 -3.71
C TYR A 147 -0.52 -28.02 -5.21
N ARG A 148 -1.25 -29.08 -5.59
CA ARG A 148 -1.51 -29.42 -7.00
C ARG A 148 -2.40 -28.40 -7.73
N TYR A 149 -3.24 -27.70 -6.98
CA TYR A 149 -4.08 -26.61 -7.49
C TYR A 149 -3.36 -25.27 -7.40
N ASP A 150 -2.24 -25.23 -6.68
CA ASP A 150 -1.43 -24.06 -6.41
C ASP A 150 -0.35 -23.85 -7.48
N LYS A 151 -0.74 -23.78 -8.76
CA LYS A 151 0.21 -23.51 -9.84
C LYS A 151 0.66 -22.04 -9.80
N PRO A 152 1.94 -21.73 -9.60
CA PRO A 152 2.43 -20.36 -9.76
C PRO A 152 2.24 -19.94 -11.22
N GLU A 153 1.63 -18.77 -11.47
CA GLU A 153 1.40 -18.21 -12.81
C GLU A 153 2.70 -17.96 -13.61
N PHE A 154 3.88 -18.18 -13.03
CA PHE A 154 5.19 -17.85 -13.60
C PHE A 154 6.16 -19.02 -13.82
N ASP A 155 5.71 -20.28 -13.87
CA ASP A 155 6.54 -21.36 -14.45
C ASP A 155 6.40 -21.35 -15.98
N VAL A 156 6.94 -20.31 -16.60
CA VAL A 156 7.30 -20.35 -18.02
C VAL A 156 8.52 -21.27 -18.10
N LEU A 157 8.29 -22.54 -18.40
CA LEU A 157 9.36 -23.42 -18.84
C LEU A 157 10.08 -22.71 -19.99
N PRO A 158 11.42 -22.48 -19.93
CA PRO A 158 12.14 -21.98 -21.08
C PRO A 158 11.91 -22.99 -22.21
N ASP A 159 11.30 -22.48 -23.28
CA ASP A 159 10.96 -23.24 -24.47
C ASP A 159 12.22 -23.98 -24.96
N SER A 160 12.21 -25.31 -24.85
CA SER A 160 13.34 -26.16 -25.26
C SER A 160 13.56 -26.16 -26.77
N SER A 161 12.73 -25.44 -27.53
CA SER A 161 12.92 -25.17 -28.96
C SER A 161 14.03 -24.16 -29.27
N LEU A 162 14.58 -23.44 -28.28
CA LEU A 162 15.66 -22.44 -28.50
C LEU A 162 17.09 -23.02 -28.55
N PHE A 163 17.27 -24.34 -28.40
CA PHE A 163 18.59 -25.00 -28.43
C PHE A 163 18.76 -26.04 -29.54
N SER A 164 17.99 -25.96 -30.63
CA SER A 164 18.26 -26.76 -31.83
C SER A 164 18.56 -25.88 -33.03
N SER A 165 19.83 -25.49 -33.17
CA SER A 165 20.49 -25.27 -34.47
C SER A 165 21.93 -24.80 -34.27
N LYS A 166 22.85 -25.76 -34.16
CA LYS A 166 24.20 -25.68 -34.72
C LYS A 166 24.69 -27.10 -35.03
N GLU A 167 24.43 -27.54 -36.25
CA GLU A 167 25.37 -28.36 -37.03
C GLU A 167 25.69 -27.58 -38.30
#